data_AF-A4WQ92-F1
#
_entry.id   AF-A4WQ92-F1
#
_cell.length_a   1.000
_cell.length_b   1.000
_cell.length_c   1.000
_cell.angle_alpha   90.00
_cell.angle_beta   90.00
_cell.angle_gamma   90.00
#
_symmetry.space_group_name_H-M   'P 1'
#
loop_
_entity.id
_entity.type
_entity.pdbx_description
1 polymer ?
#
loop_
_entity_poly.entity_id
_entity_poly.type
_entity_poly.pdbx_seq_one_letter_code
_entity_poly.pdbx_strand_id
1 'polypeptide(L)' 'MDFAWIIPFLFMFTLLCGIVFAMVSKKRVEDRRHDPNAPKSTLAKDGPQGGVAFLRKDGPTSQKPDAEPVLE' A
#
# COMPACT_ATOMS: atom_id res chain seq x y z
N MET A 1 -40.98 -24.32 -9.11
CA MET A 1 -40.43 -22.95 -8.99
C MET A 1 -39.03 -22.97 -9.55
N ASP A 2 -38.73 -22.10 -10.51
CA ASP A 2 -37.38 -21.96 -11.09
C ASP A 2 -36.58 -20.95 -10.28
N PHE A 3 -35.38 -21.34 -9.84
CA PHE A 3 -34.49 -20.55 -9.01
C PHE A 3 -33.28 -20.00 -9.78
N ALA A 4 -33.19 -20.23 -11.09
CA ALA A 4 -32.06 -19.77 -11.90
C ALA A 4 -31.81 -18.25 -11.79
N TRP A 5 -32.85 -17.44 -11.51
CA TRP A 5 -32.75 -15.99 -11.33
C TRP A 5 -32.00 -15.55 -10.06
N ILE A 6 -31.87 -16.43 -9.06
CA ILE A 6 -31.22 -16.07 -7.78
C ILE A 6 -29.70 -15.89 -7.95
N ILE A 7 -29.10 -16.61 -8.91
CA ILE A 7 -27.67 -16.62 -9.18
C ILE A 7 -27.20 -15.22 -9.64
N PRO A 8 -27.74 -14.65 -10.74
CA PRO A 8 -27.32 -13.32 -11.18
C PRO A 8 -27.69 -12.22 -10.16
N PHE A 9 -28.80 -12.38 -9.42
CA PHE A 9 -29.18 -11.44 -8.38
C PHE A 9 -28.16 -11.42 -7.23
N LEU A 10 -27.77 -12.59 -6.72
CA LEU A 10 -26.79 -12.69 -5.64
C LEU A 10 -25.41 -12.21 -6.09
N PHE A 11 -25.05 -12.44 -7.34
CA PHE A 11 -23.82 -11.91 -7.94
C PHE A 11 -23.81 -10.37 -7.94
N MET A 12 -24.88 -9.74 -8.45
CA MET A 12 -25.01 -8.27 -8.43
C MET A 12 -24.97 -7.72 -7.00
N PHE A 13 -25.64 -8.38 -6.06
CA PHE A 13 -25.62 -7.99 -4.65
C PHE A 13 -24.22 -8.10 -4.03
N THR A 14 -23.50 -9.17 -4.33
CA THR A 14 -22.13 -9.38 -3.85
C THR A 14 -21.18 -8.32 -4.38
N LEU A 15 -21.28 -8.00 -5.68
CA LEU A 15 -20.51 -6.90 -6.27
C LEU A 15 -20.83 -5.55 -5.62
N LEU A 16 -22.11 -5.26 -5.40
CA LEU A 16 -22.54 -4.03 -4.72
C LEU A 16 -21.94 -3.93 -3.31
N CYS A 17 -21.99 -5.01 -2.53
CA CYS A 17 -21.36 -5.08 -1.21
C CYS A 17 -19.85 -4.81 -1.27
N GLY A 18 -19.15 -5.37 -2.27
CA GLY A 18 -17.73 -5.11 -2.49
C GLY A 18 -17.43 -3.64 -2.79
N ILE A 19 -18.24 -3.00 -3.63
CA ILE A 19 -18.09 -1.57 -3.96
C ILE A 19 -18.31 -0.70 -2.72
N VAL A 20 -19.38 -0.94 -1.95
CA VAL A 20 -19.66 -0.19 -0.72
C VAL A 20 -18.52 -0.35 0.28
N PHE A 21 -18.02 -1.58 0.47
CA PHE A 21 -16.88 -1.85 1.34
C PHE A 21 -15.62 -1.09 0.90
N ALA A 22 -15.34 -1.06 -0.41
CA ALA A 22 -14.21 -0.32 -0.95
C ALA A 22 -14.34 1.19 -0.71
N MET A 23 -15.54 1.75 -0.90
CA MET A 23 -15.81 3.17 -0.66
C MET A 23 -15.62 3.55 0.82
N VAL A 24 -16.16 2.76 1.74
CA VAL A 24 -16.02 2.99 3.19
C VAL A 24 -14.55 2.87 3.62
N SER A 25 -13.84 1.86 3.10
CA SER A 25 -12.43 1.67 3.38
C SER A 25 -11.59 2.84 2.87
N LYS A 26 -11.88 3.33 1.66
CA LYS A 26 -11.22 4.50 1.09
C LYS A 26 -11.44 5.74 1.96
N LYS A 27 -12.69 6.03 2.35
CA LYS A 27 -13.01 7.16 3.24
C LYS A 27 -12.24 7.08 4.55
N ARG A 28 -12.21 5.90 5.18
CA ARG A 28 -11.47 5.67 6.44
C ARG A 28 -9.97 5.88 6.30
N VAL A 29 -9.38 5.49 5.16
CA VAL A 29 -7.96 5.72 4.87
C VAL A 29 -7.69 7.21 4.65
N GLU A 30 -8.59 7.90 3.95
CA GLU A 30 -8.49 9.33 3.68
C GLU A 30 -8.59 10.15 4.96
N ASP A 31 -9.53 9.84 5.86
CA ASP A 31 -9.67 10.48 7.17
C ASP A 31 -8.38 10.29 8.00
N ARG A 32 -7.77 9.10 7.96
CA ARG A 32 -6.48 8.82 8.63
C ARG A 32 -5.29 9.54 7.99
N ARG A 33 -5.34 9.84 6.69
CA ARG A 33 -4.29 10.60 6.00
C ARG A 33 -4.36 12.09 6.35
N HIS A 34 -5.55 12.62 6.58
CA HIS A 34 -5.77 14.02 6.93
C HIS A 34 -5.68 14.30 8.43
N ASP A 35 -5.60 13.26 9.28
CA ASP A 35 -5.36 13.42 10.70
C ASP A 35 -3.87 13.78 10.97
N PRO A 36 -3.58 15.01 11.45
CA PRO A 36 -2.21 15.44 11.73
C PRO A 36 -1.59 14.73 12.94
N ASN A 37 -2.38 14.05 13.76
CA ASN A 37 -1.95 13.32 14.95
C ASN A 37 -1.95 11.79 14.75
N ALA A 38 -2.22 11.31 13.53
CA ALA A 38 -2.16 9.88 13.24
C ALA A 38 -0.73 9.36 13.48
N PRO A 39 -0.55 8.25 14.23
CA PRO A 39 0.75 7.66 14.45
C PRO A 39 1.34 7.23 13.11
N LYS A 40 2.33 8.00 12.63
CA LYS A 40 3.03 7.71 11.38
C LYS A 40 3.63 6.30 11.48
N SER A 41 3.35 5.47 10.48
CA SER A 41 3.81 4.09 10.40
C SER A 41 5.32 4.00 10.67
N THR A 42 5.74 3.02 11.48
CA THR A 42 7.14 2.73 11.79
C THR A 42 7.95 2.36 10.55
N LEU A 43 7.29 1.91 9.47
CA LEU A 43 7.93 1.70 8.17
C LEU A 43 8.52 2.99 7.56
N ALA A 44 7.97 4.16 7.91
CA ALA A 44 8.55 5.45 7.55
C ALA A 44 9.70 5.88 8.48
N LYS A 45 9.90 5.19 9.61
CA LYS A 45 11.00 5.39 10.56
C LYS A 45 12.16 4.40 10.36
N ASP A 46 11.91 3.22 9.79
CA ASP A 46 12.87 2.11 9.72
C ASP A 46 13.97 2.26 8.65
N GLY A 47 14.34 3.50 8.30
CA GLY A 47 15.52 3.76 7.51
C GLY A 47 16.12 5.14 7.82
N PRO A 48 17.45 5.31 7.75
CA PRO A 48 18.13 6.58 8.03
C PRO A 48 17.68 7.75 7.15
N GLN A 49 16.91 7.50 6.09
CA GLN A 49 16.27 8.53 5.24
C GLN A 49 14.75 8.36 5.06
N GLY A 50 14.06 7.71 6.02
CA GLY A 50 12.60 7.64 6.12
C GLY A 50 11.83 7.40 4.82
N GLY A 51 11.65 6.14 4.41
CA GLY A 51 10.72 5.73 3.33
C GLY A 51 10.98 6.27 1.92
N VAL A 52 11.92 7.20 1.70
CA VAL A 52 12.25 7.80 0.39
C VAL A 52 13.74 7.65 0.04
N ALA A 53 14.49 6.88 0.81
CA ALA A 53 15.92 6.64 0.62
C ALA A 53 16.28 6.20 -0.81
N PHE A 54 15.41 5.41 -1.46
CA PHE A 54 15.59 4.90 -2.81
C PHE A 54 15.27 5.92 -3.93
N LEU A 55 14.63 7.05 -3.61
CA LEU A 55 14.38 8.15 -4.55
C LEU A 55 15.54 9.16 -4.59
N ARG A 56 16.46 9.09 -3.61
CA ARG A 56 17.64 9.94 -3.57
C ARG A 56 18.68 9.37 -4.54
N LYS A 57 19.06 10.18 -5.53
CA LYS A 57 20.11 9.86 -6.50
C LYS A 57 21.47 9.52 -5.85
N ASP A 58 21.68 9.98 -4.63
CA ASP A 58 22.94 9.83 -3.86
C ASP A 58 22.78 8.89 -2.65
N GLY A 59 21.77 8.00 -2.67
CA GLY A 59 21.55 7.02 -1.59
C GLY A 59 22.64 5.93 -1.54
N PRO A 60 22.80 5.23 -0.42
CA PRO A 60 23.83 4.17 -0.25
C PRO A 60 23.65 2.98 -1.21
N THR A 61 22.51 2.88 -1.90
CA THR A 61 22.25 1.91 -2.96
C THR A 61 22.64 2.40 -4.37
N SER A 62 23.15 3.64 -4.51
CA SER A 62 23.63 4.18 -5.78
C SER A 62 25.09 3.80 -6.09
N GLN A 63 25.83 3.27 -5.12
CA GLN A 63 27.17 2.76 -5.38
C GLN A 63 27.01 1.41 -6.10
N LYS A 64 27.32 1.40 -7.40
CA LYS A 64 27.46 0.15 -8.14
C LYS A 64 28.50 -0.72 -7.42
N PRO A 65 28.34 -2.05 -7.43
CA PRO A 65 29.37 -2.94 -6.89
C PRO A 65 30.55 -2.91 -7.86
N ASP A 66 31.43 -1.93 -7.66
CA ASP A 66 32.70 -1.80 -8.35
C ASP A 66 33.59 -2.93 -7.85
N ALA A 67 34.04 -3.75 -8.81
CA ALA A 67 34.94 -4.90 -8.72
C ALA A 67 35.90 -4.92 -7.51
N GLU A 68 36.03 -6.12 -6.90
CA GLU A 68 37.11 -6.47 -5.97
C GLU A 68 38.48 -6.03 -6.50
N PRO A 69 39.44 -5.67 -5.61
CA PRO A 69 40.52 -6.63 -5.42
C PRO A 69 41.18 -6.67 -4.02
N VAL A 70 41.60 -7.89 -3.69
CA VAL A 70 42.86 -8.32 -3.04
C VAL A 70 43.06 -8.02 -1.56
N LEU A 71 43.00 -9.11 -0.80
CA LEU A 71 43.56 -9.29 0.54
C LEU A 71 45.09 -9.17 0.47
N GLU A 72 45.66 -8.21 1.19
CA GLU A 72 47.04 -8.30 1.71
C GLU A 72 47.00 -8.77 3.17
#